data_AF-A0A382YFY6-F1
#
_entry.id   AF-A0A382YFY6-F1
#
_cell.length_a   1.000
_cell.length_b   1.000
_cell.length_c   1.000
_cell.angle_alpha   90.00
_cell.angle_beta   90.00
_cell.angle_gamma   90.00
#
_symmetry.space_group_name_H-M   'P 1'
#
loop_
_entity.id
_entity.type
_entity.pdbx_description
1 polymer ?
#
loop_
_entity_poly.entity_id
_entity_poly.type
_entity_poly.pdbx_seq_one_letter_code
_entity_poly.pdbx_strand_id
1 'polypeptide(L)'
;MTEYEKVINKAELALNNGEYNYCIKLLSPLLEKFATSTNEGVNIRMILITSLSAVNRQEESIKLCKELRKSKYSDIREEAKAIQQILDSPNLKIPDNWNVKFEDSIFNK
;
A
#
# COMPACT_ATOMS: atom_id res chain seq x y z
N MET A 1 13.41 24.69 2.60
CA MET A 1 12.76 23.41 2.26
C MET A 1 13.83 22.35 2.11
N THR A 2 13.79 21.32 2.94
CA THR A 2 14.77 20.22 2.94
C THR A 2 14.58 19.31 1.71
N GLU A 3 15.58 18.48 1.38
CA GLU A 3 15.46 17.52 0.28
C GLU A 3 14.33 16.50 0.54
N TYR A 4 14.14 16.09 1.80
CA TYR A 4 13.02 15.23 2.20
C TYR A 4 11.66 15.90 1.92
N GLU A 5 11.49 17.15 2.34
CA GLU A 5 10.23 17.89 2.15
C GLU A 5 9.86 18.01 0.66
N LYS A 6 10.84 18.24 -0.22
CA LYS A 6 10.58 18.29 -1.67
C LYS A 6 10.09 16.95 -2.21
N VAL A 7 10.76 15.87 -1.82
CA VAL A 7 10.42 14.53 -2.31
C VAL A 7 9.07 14.08 -1.75
N ILE A 8 8.78 14.35 -0.48
CA ILE A 8 7.53 13.92 0.16
C ILE A 8 6.33 14.69 -0.39
N ASN A 9 6.43 16.01 -0.56
CA ASN A 9 5.35 16.81 -1.16
C ASN A 9 5.03 16.32 -2.58
N LYS A 10 6.05 15.92 -3.35
CA LYS A 10 5.87 15.34 -4.68
C LYS A 10 5.19 13.98 -4.61
N ALA A 11 5.59 13.13 -3.67
CA ALA A 11 4.99 11.82 -3.48
C ALA A 11 3.52 11.91 -3.01
N GLU A 12 3.19 12.86 -2.13
CA GLU A 12 1.83 13.11 -1.66
C GLU A 12 0.93 13.66 -2.78
N LEU A 13 1.43 14.58 -3.60
CA LEU A 13 0.71 15.06 -4.78
C LEU A 13 0.42 13.91 -5.76
N ALA A 14 1.42 13.08 -6.03
CA ALA A 14 1.29 11.89 -6.88
C ALA A 14 0.28 10.88 -6.30
N LEU A 15 0.32 10.66 -4.98
CA LEU A 15 -0.61 9.78 -4.28
C LEU A 15 -2.06 10.26 -4.44
N ASN A 16 -2.30 11.55 -4.25
CA ASN A 16 -3.61 12.17 -4.40
C ASN A 16 -4.15 12.08 -5.85
N ASN A 17 -3.25 12.00 -6.84
CA ASN A 17 -3.60 11.81 -8.25
C ASN A 17 -3.71 10.33 -8.66
N GLY A 18 -3.49 9.39 -7.75
CA GLY A 18 -3.49 7.95 -8.03
C GLY A 18 -2.26 7.46 -8.79
N GLU A 19 -1.17 8.25 -8.83
CA GLU A 19 0.08 7.90 -9.50
C GLU A 19 0.94 6.94 -8.65
N TYR A 20 0.34 5.83 -8.17
CA TYR A 20 0.94 4.94 -7.17
C TYR A 20 2.30 4.36 -7.59
N ASN A 21 2.45 3.97 -8.86
CA ASN A 21 3.74 3.48 -9.38
C ASN A 21 4.83 4.56 -9.34
N TYR A 22 4.46 5.83 -9.49
CA TYR A 22 5.39 6.94 -9.36
C TYR A 22 5.82 7.13 -7.90
N CYS A 23 4.87 7.07 -6.95
CA CYS A 23 5.18 7.07 -5.52
C CYS A 23 6.17 5.94 -5.15
N ILE A 24 5.92 4.72 -5.63
CA ILE A 24 6.80 3.56 -5.36
C ILE A 24 8.21 3.80 -5.90
N LYS A 25 8.33 4.27 -7.15
CA LYS A 25 9.62 4.56 -7.78
C LYS A 25 10.37 5.66 -7.03
N LEU A 26 9.66 6.69 -6.59
CA LEU A 26 10.24 7.85 -5.93
C LEU A 26 10.71 7.55 -4.50
N LEU A 27 9.93 6.76 -3.75
CA LEU A 27 10.13 6.56 -2.31
C LEU A 27 10.90 5.29 -1.94
N SER A 28 10.84 4.22 -2.75
CA SER A 28 11.55 2.96 -2.42
C SER A 28 13.05 3.13 -2.11
N PRO A 29 13.82 3.94 -2.87
CA PRO A 29 15.23 4.16 -2.58
C PRO A 29 15.50 4.84 -1.23
N LEU A 30 14.49 5.51 -0.66
CA LEU A 30 14.63 6.23 0.60
C LEU A 30 14.49 5.32 1.82
N LEU A 31 14.02 4.07 1.65
CA LEU A 31 13.88 3.12 2.76
C LEU A 31 15.19 2.80 3.46
N GLU A 32 16.31 2.81 2.72
CA GLU A 32 17.67 2.60 3.26
C GLU A 32 18.19 3.83 4.00
N LYS A 33 17.73 5.03 3.61
CA LYS A 33 18.18 6.31 4.18
C LYS A 33 17.41 6.71 5.44
N PHE A 34 16.12 6.37 5.52
CA PHE A 34 15.24 6.78 6.60
C PHE A 34 14.77 5.59 7.43
N ALA A 35 15.32 5.47 8.63
CA ALA A 35 15.01 4.39 9.57
C ALA A 35 13.56 4.45 10.08
N THR A 36 12.98 3.31 10.39
CA THR A 36 11.64 3.18 11.00
C THR A 36 11.48 3.87 12.35
N SER A 37 12.58 4.27 12.99
CA SER A 37 12.61 4.99 14.26
C SER A 37 12.45 6.52 14.13
N THR A 38 12.40 7.05 12.91
CA THR A 38 12.19 8.49 12.62
C THR A 38 10.81 8.73 12.02
N ASN A 39 10.30 9.97 12.12
CA ASN A 39 8.99 10.33 11.59
C ASN A 39 8.98 10.24 10.04
N GLU A 40 10.08 10.62 9.41
CA GLU A 40 10.27 10.55 7.96
C GLU A 40 10.24 9.10 7.48
N GLY A 41 10.96 8.20 8.16
CA GLY A 41 11.01 6.79 7.78
C GLY A 41 9.67 6.08 7.99
N VAL A 42 8.88 6.51 8.98
CA VAL A 42 7.49 6.07 9.15
C VAL A 42 6.62 6.59 8.00
N ASN A 43 6.66 7.89 7.70
CA ASN A 43 5.83 8.50 6.66
C ASN A 43 6.06 7.88 5.28
N ILE A 44 7.34 7.69 4.91
CA ILE A 44 7.72 7.03 3.65
C ILE A 44 7.09 5.65 3.53
N ARG A 45 7.12 4.86 4.60
CA ARG A 45 6.54 3.50 4.62
C ARG A 45 5.02 3.53 4.54
N MET A 46 4.35 4.47 5.20
CA MET A 46 2.90 4.62 5.11
C MET A 46 2.45 4.93 3.68
N ILE A 47 3.11 5.88 2.99
CA ILE A 47 2.80 6.19 1.58
C ILE A 47 3.08 4.98 0.67
N LEU A 48 4.19 4.27 0.91
CA LEU A 48 4.52 3.07 0.14
C LEU A 48 3.52 1.93 0.37
N ILE A 49 3.07 1.70 1.60
CA ILE A 49 2.03 0.70 1.93
C ILE A 49 0.77 1.00 1.11
N THR A 50 0.28 2.24 1.14
CA THR A 50 -0.91 2.64 0.35
C THR A 50 -0.68 2.43 -1.15
N SER A 51 0.47 2.88 -1.66
CA SER A 51 0.79 2.80 -3.09
C SER A 51 0.93 1.36 -3.58
N LEU A 52 1.61 0.50 -2.81
CA LEU A 52 1.80 -0.91 -3.13
C LEU A 52 0.48 -1.68 -3.08
N SER A 53 -0.35 -1.42 -2.07
CA SER A 53 -1.70 -2.00 -1.96
C SER A 53 -2.56 -1.64 -3.18
N ALA A 54 -2.52 -0.38 -3.62
CA ALA A 54 -3.31 0.10 -4.76
C ALA A 54 -2.93 -0.56 -6.10
N VAL A 55 -1.71 -1.08 -6.23
CA VAL A 55 -1.24 -1.80 -7.42
C VAL A 55 -1.15 -3.32 -7.21
N ASN A 56 -1.87 -3.85 -6.21
CA ASN A 56 -1.92 -5.28 -5.88
C ASN A 56 -0.57 -5.92 -5.50
N ARG A 57 0.42 -5.14 -5.03
CA ARG A 57 1.71 -5.63 -4.53
C ARG A 57 1.65 -5.90 -3.02
N GLN A 58 0.73 -6.79 -2.63
CA GLN A 58 0.39 -7.04 -1.23
C GLN A 58 1.58 -7.54 -0.39
N GLU A 59 2.41 -8.45 -0.93
CA GLU A 59 3.55 -9.01 -0.18
C GLU A 59 4.53 -7.94 0.29
N GLU A 60 4.81 -6.96 -0.57
CA GLU A 60 5.69 -5.85 -0.25
C GLU A 60 5.06 -4.88 0.75
N SER A 61 3.75 -4.64 0.62
CA SER A 61 2.97 -3.85 1.58
C SER A 61 3.02 -4.49 2.97
N ILE A 62 2.77 -5.80 3.07
CA ILE A 62 2.85 -6.58 4.31
C ILE A 62 4.27 -6.53 4.92
N LYS A 63 5.33 -6.58 4.10
CA LYS A 63 6.71 -6.44 4.59
C LYS A 63 6.91 -5.11 5.31
N LEU A 64 6.42 -4.00 4.73
CA LEU A 64 6.51 -2.68 5.36
C LEU A 64 5.65 -2.58 6.63
N CYS A 65 4.45 -3.18 6.66
CA CYS A 65 3.65 -3.27 7.89
C CYS A 65 4.42 -4.00 9.01
N LYS A 66 5.10 -5.11 8.69
CA LYS A 66 5.93 -5.87 9.67
C LYS A 66 7.09 -5.03 10.21
N GLU A 67 7.67 -4.15 9.40
CA GLU A 67 8.68 -3.19 9.85
C GLU A 67 8.08 -2.17 10.83
N LEU A 68 6.93 -1.58 10.49
CA LEU A 68 6.26 -0.56 11.31
C LEU A 68 5.67 -1.13 12.63
N ARG A 69 5.33 -2.41 12.67
CA ARG A 69 4.93 -3.08 13.92
C ARG A 69 6.01 -3.09 15.01
N LYS A 70 7.27 -2.82 14.66
CA LYS A 70 8.39 -2.67 15.60
C LYS A 70 8.67 -1.20 15.96
N SER A 71 7.83 -0.26 15.51
CA SER A 71 7.98 1.17 15.77
C SER A 71 7.96 1.47 17.28
N LYS A 72 8.71 2.50 17.69
CA LYS A 72 8.65 3.02 19.06
C LYS A 72 7.32 3.71 19.37
N TYR A 73 6.64 4.22 18.35
CA TYR A 73 5.35 4.90 18.46
C TYR A 73 4.19 3.89 18.47
N SER A 74 3.31 3.95 19.48
CA SER A 74 2.26 2.95 19.68
C SER A 74 1.16 3.00 18.64
N ASP A 75 0.72 4.20 18.29
CA ASP A 75 -0.21 4.50 17.19
C ASP A 75 0.25 3.88 15.87
N ILE A 76 1.53 4.02 15.52
CA ILE A 76 2.10 3.44 14.29
C ILE A 76 2.07 1.91 14.33
N ARG A 77 2.29 1.29 15.49
CA ARG A 77 2.20 -0.18 15.62
C ARG A 77 0.76 -0.67 15.45
N GLU A 78 -0.19 0.06 16.00
CA GLU A 78 -1.63 -0.26 15.92
C GLU A 78 -2.13 -0.11 14.48
N GLU A 79 -1.81 1.00 13.82
CA GLU A 79 -2.16 1.24 12.42
C GLU A 79 -1.56 0.17 11.50
N ALA A 80 -0.27 -0.14 11.65
CA ALA A 80 0.38 -1.18 10.85
C ALA A 80 -0.24 -2.56 11.06
N LYS A 81 -0.71 -2.87 12.28
CA LYS A 81 -1.41 -4.12 12.57
C LYS A 81 -2.78 -4.15 11.88
N ALA A 82 -3.54 -3.07 11.94
CA ALA A 82 -4.86 -2.97 11.30
C ALA A 82 -4.75 -3.15 9.77
N ILE A 83 -3.81 -2.43 9.14
CA ILE A 83 -3.56 -2.58 7.69
C ILE A 83 -3.13 -4.00 7.35
N GLN A 84 -2.21 -4.59 8.12
CA GLN A 84 -1.76 -5.97 7.86
C GLN A 84 -2.92 -6.97 7.92
N GLN A 85 -3.87 -6.82 8.86
CA GLN A 85 -5.05 -7.67 8.96
C GLN A 85 -5.95 -7.60 7.72
N ILE A 86 -6.10 -6.40 7.15
CA ILE A 86 -6.85 -6.20 5.90
C ILE A 86 -6.14 -6.89 4.74
N LEU A 87 -4.81 -6.73 4.64
CA LEU A 87 -4.01 -7.31 3.56
C LEU A 87 -3.89 -8.83 3.63
N ASP A 88 -3.82 -9.39 4.85
CA ASP A 88 -3.76 -10.84 5.08
C ASP A 88 -5.15 -11.51 4.92
N SER A 89 -6.22 -10.74 4.72
CA SER A 89 -7.56 -11.29 4.59
C SER A 89 -7.69 -12.10 3.30
N PRO A 90 -8.29 -13.32 3.35
CA PRO A 90 -8.44 -14.14 2.17
C PRO A 90 -9.34 -13.46 1.14
N ASN A 91 -8.99 -13.59 -0.14
CA ASN A 91 -9.89 -13.21 -1.22
C ASN A 91 -11.23 -13.96 -1.05
N LEU A 92 -12.33 -13.21 -1.16
CA LEU A 92 -13.66 -13.78 -1.10
C LEU A 92 -13.81 -14.80 -2.23
N LYS A 93 -13.93 -16.08 -1.90
CA LYS A 93 -14.28 -17.11 -2.88
C LYS A 93 -15.74 -16.93 -3.22
N ILE A 94 -16.03 -16.45 -4.42
CA ILE A 94 -17.41 -16.40 -4.94
C ILE A 94 -17.77 -17.83 -5.37
N PRO A 95 -18.77 -18.47 -4.74
CA PRO A 95 -19.24 -19.78 -5.18
C PRO A 95 -19.76 -19.73 -6.62
N ASP A 96 -19.50 -20.77 -7.42
CA ASP A 96 -19.95 -20.81 -8.82
C ASP A 96 -21.47 -20.68 -8.97
N ASN A 97 -22.23 -21.11 -7.96
CA ASN A 97 -23.69 -21.01 -7.93
C ASN A 97 -24.23 -19.61 -7.52
N TRP A 98 -23.36 -18.65 -7.21
CA TRP A 98 -23.73 -17.25 -6.97
C TRP A 98 -23.65 -16.39 -8.22
N ASN A 99 -23.05 -16.91 -9.30
CA ASN A 99 -23.00 -16.22 -10.59
C ASN A 99 -24.13 -16.70 -11.50
N VAL A 100 -24.91 -15.76 -12.02
CA VAL A 100 -25.79 -16.02 -13.17
C VAL A 100 -24.90 -16.11 -14.40
N LYS A 101 -24.78 -17.31 -14.99
CA LYS A 101 -24.13 -17.47 -16.30
C LYS A 101 -25.13 -17.00 -17.36
N PHE A 102 -24.79 -15.94 -18.08
CA PHE A 102 -25.53 -15.60 -19.29
C PHE A 102 -25.25 -16.70 -20.32
N GLU A 103 -26.30 -17.24 -20.96
CA GLU A 103 -26.11 -18.15 -22.07
C GLU A 103 -25.53 -17.39 -23.27
N ASP A 104 -24.44 -17.90 -23.85
CA ASP A 104 -23.82 -17.38 -25.07
C ASP A 104 -24.75 -17.43 -26.31
N SER A 105 -25.93 -18.04 -26.16
CA SER A 105 -26.95 -18.20 -27.20
C SER A 105 -27.53 -16.86 -27.71
N ILE A 106 -27.29 -15.74 -27.02
CA ILE A 106 -27.82 -14.42 -27.37
C ILE A 106 -27.00 -13.72 -28.47
N PHE A 107 -25.74 -14.11 -28.69
CA PHE A 107 -24.85 -13.43 -29.66
C PHE A 107 -24.66 -14.16 -30.99
N ASN A 108 -25.30 -15.32 -31.17
CA ASN A 108 -25.32 -16.03 -32.45
C ASN A 108 -26.64 -15.73 -33.18
N LYS A 109 -26.73 -14.57 -33.83
CA LYS A 109 -27.79 -14.27 -34.80
C LYS A 109 -27.28 -13.44 -35.96
#